data_AF-A0A821Z496-F1
#
_entry.id   AF-A0A821Z496-F1
#
_cell.length_a   1.000
_cell.length_b   1.000
_cell.length_c   1.000
_cell.angle_alpha   90.00
_cell.angle_beta   90.00
_cell.angle_gamma   90.00
#
_symmetry.space_group_name_H-M   'P 1'
#
loop_
_entity.id
_entity.type
_entity.pdbx_description
1 polymer ?
#
loop_
_entity_poly.entity_id
_entity_poly.type
_entity_poly.pdbx_seq_one_letter_code
_entity_poly.pdbx_strand_id
1 'polypeptide(L)'
;QVWRLNEGGEISAGEHCFASDHDIVKKKFCLDHQGRWNPVGEWQYDKSTKQIRSNKQQLCMDTDGHSLKLLECNKTKDSQKWEWTEIYY
;
A
#
# COMPACT_ATOMS: atom_id res chain seq x y z
N GLN A 1 -3.53 -12.96 -6.78
CA GLN A 1 -3.96 -12.45 -5.45
C GLN A 1 -4.59 -11.07 -5.68
N VAL A 2 -5.65 -10.69 -4.97
CA VAL A 2 -6.38 -9.42 -5.19
C VAL A 2 -6.24 -8.56 -3.95
N TRP A 3 -5.77 -7.33 -4.12
CA TRP A 3 -5.67 -6.32 -3.06
C TRP A 3 -6.52 -5.11 -3.46
N ARG A 4 -7.07 -4.40 -2.48
CA ARG A 4 -7.96 -3.26 -2.66
C ARG A 4 -7.38 -2.03 -1.97
N LEU A 5 -7.29 -0.92 -2.68
CA LEU A 5 -6.97 0.41 -2.18
C LEU A 5 -8.27 1.20 -2.24
N ASN A 6 -8.76 1.65 -1.08
CA ASN A 6 -9.98 2.46 -1.01
C ASN A 6 -9.66 3.96 -0.93
N GLU A 7 -10.71 4.78 -0.97
CA GLU A 7 -10.60 6.25 -0.86
C GLU A 7 -10.02 6.70 0.49
N GLY A 8 -10.14 5.88 1.53
CA GLY A 8 -9.51 6.09 2.82
C GLY A 8 -8.00 5.86 2.82
N GLY A 9 -7.41 5.39 1.72
CA GLY A 9 -5.98 5.10 1.61
C GLY A 9 -5.57 3.78 2.27
N GLU A 10 -6.49 2.84 2.41
CA GLU A 10 -6.26 1.54 3.03
C GLU A 10 -5.98 0.49 1.96
N ILE A 11 -4.85 -0.21 2.05
CA ILE A 11 -4.60 -1.40 1.21
C ILE A 11 -4.95 -2.66 1.99
N SER A 12 -5.92 -3.43 1.51
CA SER A 12 -6.42 -4.63 2.18
C SER A 12 -6.70 -5.81 1.24
N ALA A 13 -6.68 -7.03 1.78
CA ALA A 13 -7.32 -8.20 1.19
C ALA A 13 -7.87 -9.12 2.27
N GLY A 14 -9.16 -9.41 2.17
CA GLY A 14 -9.88 -10.14 3.23
C GLY A 14 -9.75 -9.40 4.56
N GLU A 15 -9.28 -10.11 5.58
CA GLU A 15 -9.06 -9.61 6.94
C GLU A 15 -7.69 -8.96 7.16
N HIS A 16 -6.86 -8.88 6.12
CA HIS A 16 -5.49 -8.37 6.21
C HIS A 16 -5.33 -7.00 5.56
N CYS A 17 -4.53 -6.17 6.22
CA CYS A 17 -4.21 -4.82 5.80
C CYS A 17 -2.70 -4.63 5.75
N PHE A 18 -2.25 -3.77 4.85
CA PHE A 18 -0.86 -3.36 4.81
C PHE A 18 -0.65 -2.03 5.51
N ALA A 19 0.45 -1.96 6.25
CA ALA A 19 0.89 -0.73 6.89
C ALA A 19 2.39 -0.52 6.69
N SER A 20 2.81 0.72 6.65
CA SER A 20 4.21 1.11 6.62
C SER A 20 4.81 1.04 8.01
N ASP A 21 5.96 0.40 8.10
CA ASP A 21 6.81 0.38 9.28
C ASP A 21 8.25 0.63 8.85
N HIS A 22 8.75 1.84 9.14
CA HIS A 22 10.03 2.33 8.65
C HIS A 22 10.15 2.18 7.12
N ASP A 23 11.07 1.33 6.65
CA ASP A 23 11.39 1.08 5.25
C ASP A 23 10.72 -0.20 4.68
N ILE A 24 9.80 -0.81 5.43
CA ILE A 24 9.12 -2.04 5.01
C ILE A 24 7.60 -1.92 5.02
N VAL A 25 6.95 -2.76 4.21
CA VAL A 25 5.50 -2.92 4.19
C VAL A 25 5.12 -4.16 4.99
N LYS A 26 4.41 -3.99 6.09
CA LYS A 26 3.96 -5.08 6.96
C LYS A 26 2.53 -5.46 6.66
N LYS A 27 2.28 -6.76 6.54
CA LYS A 27 0.93 -7.35 6.56
C LYS A 27 0.50 -7.55 8.01
N LYS A 28 -0.66 -7.03 8.39
CA LYS A 28 -1.29 -7.23 9.71
C LYS A 28 -2.77 -7.60 9.53
N PHE A 29 -3.41 -8.04 10.61
CA PHE A 29 -4.88 -8.07 10.64
C PHE A 29 -5.41 -6.63 10.64
N CYS A 30 -6.50 -6.39 9.90
CA CYS A 30 -7.19 -5.11 9.89
C CYS A 30 -7.95 -4.87 11.20
N LEU A 31 -8.38 -5.94 11.89
CA LEU A 31 -9.11 -5.86 13.14
C LEU A 31 -8.17 -5.54 14.30
N ASP A 32 -8.61 -4.66 15.21
CA ASP A 32 -7.95 -4.46 16.50
C ASP A 32 -8.25 -5.61 17.48
N HIS A 33 -7.67 -5.56 18.68
CA HIS A 33 -7.87 -6.57 19.73
C HIS A 33 -9.33 -6.65 20.25
N GLN A 34 -10.18 -5.70 19.86
CA GLN A 34 -11.61 -5.64 20.20
C GLN A 34 -12.47 -6.09 19.02
N GLY A 35 -11.87 -6.55 17.92
CA GLY A 35 -12.58 -7.01 16.73
C GLY A 35 -13.14 -5.86 15.87
N ARG A 36 -12.66 -4.62 16.04
CA ARG A 36 -13.09 -3.47 15.25
C ARG A 36 -12.15 -3.23 14.08
N TRP A 37 -12.72 -2.85 12.94
CA TRP A 37 -11.96 -2.48 11.75
C TRP A 37 -11.07 -1.26 12.04
N ASN A 38 -9.74 -1.45 11.98
CA ASN A 38 -8.73 -0.42 12.27
C ASN A 38 -7.53 -0.48 11.28
N PRO A 39 -7.78 -0.41 9.97
CA PRO A 39 -6.74 -0.23 8.96
C PRO A 39 -6.07 1.15 9.07
N VAL A 40 -4.88 1.29 8.49
CA VAL A 40 -4.18 2.58 8.41
C VAL A 40 -4.36 3.13 7.01
N GLY A 41 -5.09 4.25 6.91
CA GLY A 41 -5.28 5.02 5.69
C GLY A 41 -4.06 5.87 5.33
N GLU A 42 -2.97 5.26 4.89
CA GLU A 42 -1.70 5.96 4.60
C GLU A 42 -1.25 5.86 3.14
N TRP A 43 -1.94 5.07 2.33
CA TRP A 43 -1.52 4.76 0.97
C TRP A 43 -2.22 5.65 -0.04
N GLN A 44 -1.47 6.16 -1.00
CA GLN A 44 -2.02 6.92 -2.12
C GLN A 44 -1.44 6.39 -3.41
N TYR A 45 -2.32 6.09 -4.38
CA TYR A 45 -1.91 5.71 -5.72
C TYR A 45 -1.94 6.93 -6.64
N ASP A 46 -0.80 7.24 -7.25
CA ASP A 46 -0.69 8.26 -8.28
C ASP A 46 -0.75 7.59 -9.66
N LYS A 47 -1.86 7.79 -10.37
CA LYS A 47 -2.10 7.22 -11.71
C LYS A 47 -1.09 7.71 -12.75
N SER A 48 -0.56 8.93 -12.60
CA SER A 48 0.35 9.53 -13.58
C SER A 48 1.74 8.90 -13.53
N THR A 49 2.23 8.61 -12.32
CA THR A 49 3.53 7.98 -12.09
C THR A 49 3.43 6.47 -11.92
N LYS A 50 2.22 5.95 -11.77
CA LYS A 50 1.91 4.58 -11.37
C LYS A 50 2.55 4.21 -10.01
N GLN A 51 2.78 5.15 -9.11
CA GLN A 51 3.42 4.86 -7.82
C GLN A 51 2.41 4.76 -6.68
N ILE A 52 2.66 3.85 -5.74
CA ILE A 52 1.95 3.80 -4.45
C ILE A 52 2.86 4.46 -3.41
N ARG A 53 2.38 5.52 -2.78
CA ARG A 53 3.11 6.29 -1.77
C ARG A 53 2.54 6.06 -0.38
N SER A 54 3.42 5.91 0.62
CA SER A 54 3.04 6.05 2.02
C SER A 54 3.12 7.52 2.42
N ASN A 55 1.97 8.12 2.76
CA ASN A 55 1.90 9.47 3.30
C ASN A 55 2.54 9.58 4.70
N LYS A 56 2.62 8.46 5.44
CA LYS A 56 3.26 8.42 6.75
C LYS A 56 4.78 8.52 6.65
N GLN A 57 5.41 7.75 5.76
CA GLN A 57 6.87 7.72 5.59
C GLN A 57 7.38 8.70 4.53
N GLN A 58 6.50 9.22 3.68
CA GLN A 58 6.84 10.00 2.48
C GLN A 58 7.66 9.21 1.44
N LEU A 59 7.62 7.87 1.49
CA LEU A 59 8.34 6.93 0.62
C LEU A 59 7.38 6.20 -0.35
N CYS A 60 7.93 5.62 -1.41
CA CYS A 60 7.20 4.85 -2.40
C CYS A 60 7.41 3.35 -2.23
N MET A 61 6.34 2.59 -2.49
CA MET A 61 6.36 1.14 -2.50
C MET A 61 7.20 0.62 -3.65
N ASP A 62 8.15 -0.24 -3.31
CA ASP A 62 9.11 -0.88 -4.21
C ASP A 62 9.07 -2.39 -3.99
N THR A 63 9.47 -3.16 -4.99
CA THR A 63 9.63 -4.60 -4.87
C THR A 63 10.93 -5.09 -5.47
N ASP A 64 11.54 -6.06 -4.80
CA ASP A 64 12.64 -6.85 -5.34
C ASP A 64 12.18 -8.20 -5.93
N GLY A 65 10.87 -8.37 -6.12
CA GLY A 65 10.24 -9.61 -6.59
C GLY A 65 9.96 -10.64 -5.49
N HIS A 66 10.55 -10.46 -4.30
CA HIS A 66 10.33 -11.34 -3.14
C HIS A 66 9.61 -10.63 -1.99
N SER A 67 9.84 -9.33 -1.84
CA SER A 67 9.35 -8.52 -0.74
C SER A 67 8.87 -7.14 -1.20
N LEU A 68 8.11 -6.49 -0.33
CA LEU A 68 7.69 -5.10 -0.50
C LEU A 68 8.49 -4.22 0.46
N LYS A 69 9.10 -3.18 -0.08
CA LYS A 69 9.93 -2.20 0.65
C LYS A 69 9.43 -0.79 0.37
N LEU A 70 9.90 0.16 1.17
CA LEU A 70 9.66 1.58 0.99
C LEU A 70 11.00 2.27 0.74
N LEU A 71 11.11 2.91 -0.41
CA LEU A 71 12.30 3.63 -0.84
C LEU A 71 11.94 5.04 -1.27
N GLU A 72 12.96 5.88 -1.47
CA GLU A 72 12.75 7.18 -2.09
C GLU A 72 12.01 7.01 -3.43
N CYS A 73 11.03 7.89 -3.64
CA CYS A 73 10.18 7.85 -4.82
C CYS A 73 11.01 8.19 -6.07
N ASN A 74 11.14 7.21 -6.96
CA ASN A 74 11.83 7.38 -8.23
C ASN A 74 10.89 6.98 -9.39
N LYS A 75 10.39 7.99 -10.10
CA LYS A 75 9.44 7.84 -11.22
C LYS A 75 10.01 7.05 -12.40
N THR A 76 11.33 6.97 -12.53
CA THR A 76 11.99 6.21 -13.61
C THR A 76 12.22 4.75 -13.23
N LYS A 77 12.08 4.39 -11.95
CA LYS A 77 12.33 3.04 -11.46
C LYS A 77 11.10 2.15 -11.68
N ASP A 78 11.23 1.16 -12.55
CA ASP A 78 10.11 0.28 -12.90
C ASP A 78 9.61 -0.56 -11.73
N SER A 79 10.47 -0.93 -10.77
CA SER A 79 10.05 -1.67 -9.57
C SER A 79 9.17 -0.86 -8.61
N GLN A 80 8.95 0.43 -8.88
CA GLN A 80 8.00 1.28 -8.15
C GLN A 80 6.72 1.58 -8.94
N LYS A 81 6.57 0.99 -10.13
CA LYS A 81 5.39 1.18 -10.97
C LYS A 81 4.42 0.02 -10.75
N TRP A 82 3.27 0.37 -10.19
CA TRP A 82 2.18 -0.53 -9.86
C TRP A 82 1.04 -0.32 -10.83
N GLU A 83 0.50 -1.42 -11.36
CA GLU A 83 -0.74 -1.37 -12.11
C GLU A 83 -1.90 -1.60 -11.17
N TRP A 84 -2.80 -0.62 -11.11
CA TRP A 84 -3.98 -0.66 -10.27
C TRP A 84 -5.21 -0.39 -11.12
N THR A 85 -6.24 -1.21 -10.98
CA THR A 85 -7.51 -1.04 -11.69
C THR A 85 -8.58 -0.64 -10.68
N GLU A 86 -9.22 0.50 -10.94
CA GLU A 86 -10.40 0.91 -10.18
C GLU A 86 -11.57 0.00 -10.56
N ILE A 87 -12.23 -0.55 -9.56
CA ILE A 87 -13.44 -1.35 -9.73
C ILE A 87 -14.59 -0.53 -9.16
N TYR A 88 -15.46 -0.07 -10.05
CA TYR A 88 -16.72 0.57 -9.68
C TYR A 88 -17.80 -0.53 -9.57
N TYR A 89 -18.57 -0.52 -8.47
CA TYR A 89 -19.74 -1.37 -8.27
C TYR A 89 -21.01 -0.55 -8.39
#